data_AF-A0AAV4QCR6-F1
#
_entry.id   AF-A0AAV4QCR6-F1
#
_cell.length_a   1.000
_cell.length_b   1.000
_cell.length_c   1.000
_cell.angle_alpha   90.00
_cell.angle_beta   90.00
_cell.angle_gamma   90.00
#
_symmetry.space_group_name_H-M   'P 1'
#
loop_
_entity.id
_entity.type
_entity.pdbx_description
1 polymer ?
#
loop_
_entity_poly.entity_id
_entity_poly.type
_entity_poly.pdbx_seq_one_letter_code
_entity_poly.pdbx_strand_id
1 'polypeptide(L)'
;MDRKSSKFSSARPCRSKKRKFSNNQVTVEEETSFTSASAAKLKHSQDEEVIINNNYGYCILEFFSVFTTLSTLILCSTCKKEIKFSRAAARGLGFKIALQCECEQVRYIQSSPFINKPFEVNRRIVAAMRLLGVGREGINIFCSIMDICQGLTIRTYYSCLDNLHTAASAVYDQIISRAVREEKELLLESDPQANPNHLTVSGDGTWKKRGFNSLFGVTTLVGKYSKKVVDTIVKSSFCQGCNVWKHKKNYDIEAYLDWYKEHEELVQVSEGNRRRTIDEFDHKNPPLNDKVLEVIKPIYESLSADSLLERCLGSETQNNNESLNSLIWTFAPKHIHAGPKTIEIATFFAVSIFNEGFIPILKILDVMGITIGPEANAFAARRDEARIERSELRTSEASKEGRTARLHQRTSENEHFEVKEGFLYEAGIAD
;
A
#
# COMPACT_ATOMS: atom_id res chain seq x y z
N MET A 1 -15.25 3.01 77.07
CA MET A 1 -15.02 1.67 77.62
C MET A 1 -14.65 0.74 76.49
N ASP A 2 -13.67 -0.09 76.78
CA ASP A 2 -12.80 -0.84 75.87
C ASP A 2 -13.51 -1.90 75.00
N ARG A 3 -12.95 -2.16 73.81
CA ARG A 3 -12.03 -3.31 73.62
C ARG A 3 -11.29 -3.29 72.28
N LYS A 4 -9.97 -3.37 72.40
CA LYS A 4 -8.95 -3.64 71.38
C LYS A 4 -9.00 -5.09 70.89
N SER A 5 -8.61 -5.30 69.62
CA SER A 5 -7.74 -6.37 69.06
C SER A 5 -8.16 -6.67 67.61
N SER A 6 -7.32 -7.05 66.66
CA SER A 6 -5.88 -6.98 66.45
C SER A 6 -5.63 -7.30 64.96
N LYS A 7 -4.61 -6.66 64.39
CA LYS A 7 -4.00 -6.81 63.06
C LYS A 7 -4.17 -8.19 62.38
N PHE A 8 -4.61 -8.17 61.12
CA PHE A 8 -3.95 -8.93 60.05
C PHE A 8 -3.92 -8.06 58.78
N SER A 9 -2.70 -7.66 58.40
CA SER A 9 -2.40 -6.99 57.15
C SER A 9 -2.44 -8.00 56.00
N SER A 10 -3.42 -7.89 55.10
CA SER A 10 -3.30 -8.47 53.75
C SER A 10 -2.98 -7.35 52.78
N ALA A 11 -1.68 -7.17 52.52
CA ALA A 11 -1.21 -6.34 51.43
C ALA A 11 -1.80 -6.88 50.12
N ARG A 12 -2.74 -6.15 49.51
CA ARG A 12 -3.12 -6.42 48.12
C ARG A 12 -1.89 -6.15 47.25
N PRO A 13 -1.54 -7.04 46.30
CA PRO A 13 -0.34 -6.90 45.49
C PRO A 13 -0.40 -5.56 44.74
N CYS A 14 0.64 -4.76 44.94
CA CYS A 14 0.84 -3.50 44.24
C CYS A 14 0.76 -3.79 42.74
N ARG A 15 -0.27 -3.25 42.07
CA ARG A 15 -0.39 -3.33 40.61
C ARG A 15 0.87 -2.66 40.05
N SER A 16 1.74 -3.43 39.39
CA SER A 16 3.01 -2.90 38.91
C SER A 16 2.75 -1.66 38.05
N LYS A 17 3.35 -0.52 38.43
CA LYS A 17 3.39 0.68 37.58
C LYS A 17 3.86 0.24 36.20
N LYS A 18 3.05 0.46 35.15
CA LYS A 18 3.53 0.33 33.78
C LYS A 18 4.80 1.17 33.65
N ARG A 19 5.90 0.56 33.20
CA ARG A 19 7.13 1.31 32.88
C ARG A 19 6.75 2.43 31.91
N LYS A 20 6.92 3.67 32.34
CA LYS A 20 6.92 4.82 31.43
C LYS A 20 8.26 4.77 30.71
N PHE A 21 8.22 4.51 29.41
CA PHE A 21 9.41 4.65 28.57
C PHE A 21 9.63 6.16 28.40
N SER A 22 10.65 6.70 29.05
CA SER A 22 11.17 8.03 28.76
C SER A 22 12.22 7.88 27.66
N ASN A 23 11.93 8.38 26.45
CA ASN A 23 12.97 8.50 25.43
C ASN A 23 14.11 9.37 25.96
N ASN A 24 15.35 9.04 25.54
CA ASN A 24 16.51 9.89 25.77
C ASN A 24 16.29 11.24 25.08
N GLN A 25 16.18 12.31 25.85
CA GLN A 25 16.01 13.69 25.39
C GLN A 25 17.27 14.27 24.69
N VAL A 26 18.38 13.54 24.71
CA VAL A 26 19.72 14.10 24.46
C VAL A 26 20.14 14.09 22.98
N THR A 27 19.55 13.25 22.12
CA THR A 27 20.00 13.13 20.71
C THR A 27 19.26 14.02 19.71
N VAL A 28 18.19 14.70 20.13
CA VAL A 28 17.38 15.58 19.25
C VAL A 28 17.87 17.04 19.28
N GLU A 29 18.84 17.36 20.13
CA GLU A 29 19.28 18.74 20.36
C GLU A 29 20.32 19.26 19.34
N GLU A 30 20.82 18.42 18.42
CA GLU A 30 21.88 18.79 17.47
C GLU A 30 21.46 18.86 15.98
N GLU A 31 20.20 18.57 15.62
CA GLU A 31 19.76 18.67 14.21
C GLU A 31 19.53 20.13 13.78
N THR A 32 20.54 20.71 13.13
CA THR A 32 20.54 22.09 12.61
C THR A 32 19.95 22.23 11.20
N SER A 33 19.51 21.14 10.56
CA SER A 33 18.88 21.15 9.24
C SER A 33 17.36 20.92 9.31
N PHE A 34 16.57 21.96 9.08
CA PHE A 34 15.09 21.95 9.10
C PHE A 34 14.44 21.24 7.90
N THR A 35 15.08 20.28 7.23
CA THR A 35 14.46 19.59 6.09
C THR A 35 13.69 18.35 6.54
N SER A 36 12.39 18.29 6.23
CA SER A 36 11.54 17.16 6.62
C SER A 36 11.96 15.84 5.95
N ALA A 37 11.60 14.69 6.56
CA ALA A 37 11.89 13.36 5.98
C ALA A 37 11.29 13.16 4.59
N SER A 38 10.16 13.81 4.27
CA SER A 38 9.59 13.79 2.92
C SER A 38 10.40 14.63 1.94
N ALA A 39 10.85 15.82 2.35
CA ALA A 39 11.72 16.65 1.52
C ALA A 39 13.05 15.95 1.24
N ALA A 40 13.69 15.36 2.25
CA ALA A 40 14.94 14.63 2.11
C ALA A 40 14.87 13.52 1.05
N LYS A 41 13.77 12.76 1.02
CA LYS A 41 13.56 11.68 0.03
C LYS A 41 13.41 12.19 -1.41
N LEU A 42 12.77 13.34 -1.59
CA LEU A 42 12.44 13.91 -2.89
C LEU A 42 13.54 14.82 -3.47
N LYS A 43 14.61 15.13 -2.73
CA LYS A 43 15.71 15.97 -3.22
C LYS A 43 16.43 15.41 -4.46
N HIS A 44 16.46 14.09 -4.62
CA HIS A 44 17.18 13.38 -5.69
C HIS A 44 16.25 12.70 -6.71
N SER A 45 14.93 12.94 -6.67
CA SER A 45 13.97 12.26 -7.55
C SER A 45 13.89 12.84 -8.98
N GLN A 46 14.71 13.85 -9.30
CA GLN A 46 14.61 14.63 -10.55
C GLN A 46 15.11 13.92 -11.83
N ASP A 47 15.71 12.72 -11.72
CA ASP A 47 16.35 12.03 -12.86
C ASP A 47 15.40 11.22 -13.77
N GLU A 48 14.08 11.31 -13.61
CA GLU A 48 13.12 10.58 -14.46
C GLU A 48 12.21 11.54 -15.25
N GLU A 49 12.70 11.99 -16.40
CA GLU A 49 11.89 12.77 -17.33
C GLU A 49 10.74 11.91 -17.89
N VAL A 50 9.51 12.27 -17.52
CA VAL A 50 8.29 11.77 -18.13
C VAL A 50 7.90 12.72 -19.26
N ILE A 51 7.68 12.18 -20.46
CA ILE A 51 7.30 12.99 -21.63
C ILE A 51 5.84 13.44 -21.48
N ILE A 52 5.62 14.76 -21.40
CA ILE A 52 4.30 15.36 -21.26
C ILE A 52 3.78 15.81 -22.62
N ASN A 53 2.59 15.37 -22.99
CA ASN A 53 1.89 15.84 -24.19
C ASN A 53 0.86 16.91 -23.83
N ASN A 54 1.20 18.18 -24.08
CA ASN A 54 0.32 19.32 -23.78
C ASN A 54 -0.97 19.37 -24.62
N ASN A 55 -1.03 18.65 -25.74
CA ASN A 55 -2.20 18.58 -26.62
C ASN A 55 -3.12 17.38 -26.30
N TYR A 56 -2.82 16.64 -25.22
CA TYR A 56 -3.54 15.44 -24.85
C TYR A 56 -4.45 15.67 -23.63
N GLY A 57 -5.72 15.27 -23.74
CA GLY A 57 -6.65 15.34 -22.62
C GLY A 57 -7.88 14.45 -22.86
N TYR A 58 -8.49 14.01 -21.76
CA TYR A 58 -9.81 13.37 -21.77
C TYR A 58 -10.86 14.33 -21.23
N CYS A 59 -12.05 14.30 -21.83
CA CYS A 59 -13.22 15.03 -21.38
C CYS A 59 -14.43 14.09 -21.35
N ILE A 60 -15.26 14.19 -20.31
CA ILE A 60 -16.55 13.51 -20.25
C ILE A 60 -17.58 14.43 -20.88
N LEU A 61 -18.28 13.95 -21.90
CA LEU A 61 -19.35 14.66 -22.57
C LEU A 61 -20.56 13.74 -22.76
N GLU A 62 -21.75 14.33 -22.80
CA GLU A 62 -22.98 13.62 -23.14
C GLU A 62 -23.04 13.46 -24.67
N PHE A 63 -22.90 12.22 -25.14
CA PHE A 63 -22.69 11.93 -26.56
C PHE A 63 -23.89 12.37 -27.41
N PHE A 64 -25.11 12.14 -26.94
CA PHE A 64 -26.30 12.41 -27.73
C PHE A 64 -26.47 13.91 -28.00
N SER A 65 -26.35 14.76 -26.99
CA SER A 65 -26.49 16.21 -27.09
C SER A 65 -25.43 16.80 -28.02
N VAL A 66 -24.15 16.46 -27.79
CA VAL A 66 -23.05 16.99 -28.60
C VAL A 66 -23.18 16.54 -30.06
N PHE A 67 -23.33 15.24 -30.30
CA PHE A 67 -23.29 14.72 -31.67
C PHE A 67 -24.61 14.92 -32.44
N THR A 68 -25.75 15.08 -31.76
CA THR A 68 -27.00 15.48 -32.42
C THR A 68 -26.92 16.94 -32.88
N THR A 69 -26.40 17.85 -32.06
CA THR A 69 -26.17 19.24 -32.49
C THR A 69 -25.12 19.32 -33.60
N LEU A 70 -24.03 18.56 -33.53
CA LEU A 70 -23.05 18.52 -34.62
C LEU A 70 -23.65 17.95 -35.92
N SER A 71 -24.58 17.01 -35.84
CA SER A 71 -25.27 16.44 -37.00
C SER A 71 -26.05 17.49 -37.80
N THR A 72 -26.56 18.55 -37.15
CA THR A 72 -27.30 19.64 -37.84
C THR A 72 -26.38 20.72 -38.39
N LEU A 73 -25.15 20.82 -37.87
CA LEU A 73 -24.18 21.84 -38.27
C LEU A 73 -23.20 21.33 -39.34
N ILE A 74 -22.97 20.02 -39.41
CA ILE A 74 -21.97 19.41 -40.29
C ILE A 74 -22.65 18.76 -41.50
N LEU A 75 -22.31 19.26 -42.69
CA LEU A 75 -22.74 18.70 -43.97
C LEU A 75 -21.65 17.85 -44.61
N CYS A 76 -22.04 16.78 -45.31
CA CYS A 76 -21.15 15.99 -46.13
C CYS A 76 -20.52 16.85 -47.23
N SER A 77 -19.19 16.76 -47.38
CA SER A 77 -18.46 17.47 -48.43
C SER A 77 -18.97 17.14 -49.84
N THR A 78 -19.42 15.90 -50.04
CA THR A 78 -19.77 15.31 -51.34
C THR A 78 -21.24 15.56 -51.71
N CYS A 79 -22.20 15.09 -50.92
CA CYS A 79 -23.64 15.23 -51.24
C CYS A 79 -24.35 16.40 -50.58
N LYS A 80 -23.65 17.19 -49.73
CA LYS A 80 -24.21 18.32 -48.97
C LYS A 80 -25.39 17.99 -48.05
N LYS A 81 -25.63 16.70 -47.75
CA LYS A 81 -26.61 16.24 -46.76
C LYS A 81 -25.99 16.12 -45.37
N GLU A 82 -26.84 16.07 -44.35
CA GLU A 82 -26.45 15.88 -42.95
C GLU A 82 -25.71 14.55 -42.72
N ILE A 83 -24.77 14.55 -41.77
CA ILE A 83 -24.02 13.37 -41.36
C ILE A 83 -24.55 12.90 -40.01
N LYS A 84 -25.00 11.64 -39.94
CA LYS A 84 -25.45 11.03 -38.68
C LYS A 84 -24.27 10.45 -37.92
N PHE A 85 -24.22 10.74 -36.63
CA PHE A 85 -23.20 10.21 -35.72
C PHE A 85 -23.79 9.10 -34.84
N SER A 86 -23.07 8.00 -34.67
CA SER A 86 -23.47 6.92 -33.76
C SER A 86 -22.26 6.25 -33.11
N ARG A 87 -22.49 5.49 -32.04
CA ARG A 87 -21.45 4.68 -31.39
C ARG A 87 -21.41 3.29 -32.03
N ALA A 88 -20.22 2.77 -32.26
CA ALA A 88 -19.98 1.43 -32.83
C ALA A 88 -18.81 0.72 -32.13
N ALA A 89 -18.81 -0.62 -32.19
CA ALA A 89 -17.69 -1.46 -31.73
C ALA A 89 -17.16 -1.13 -30.32
N ALA A 90 -18.06 -0.93 -29.36
CA ALA A 90 -17.72 -0.62 -27.98
C ALA A 90 -16.94 -1.77 -27.32
N ARG A 91 -15.84 -1.45 -26.62
CA ARG A 91 -14.96 -2.37 -25.92
C ARG A 91 -14.48 -1.72 -24.62
N GLY A 92 -15.23 -1.95 -23.55
CA GLY A 92 -15.03 -1.23 -22.29
C GLY A 92 -15.43 0.23 -22.46
N LEU A 93 -14.56 1.15 -22.07
CA LEU A 93 -14.80 2.59 -22.19
C LEU A 93 -14.50 3.14 -23.59
N GLY A 94 -13.76 2.39 -24.41
CA GLY A 94 -13.45 2.81 -25.77
C GLY A 94 -14.48 2.33 -26.78
N PHE A 95 -14.76 3.16 -27.78
CA PHE A 95 -15.67 2.85 -28.88
C PHE A 95 -15.24 3.58 -30.15
N LYS A 96 -15.89 3.26 -31.27
CA LYS A 96 -15.74 4.00 -32.53
C LYS A 96 -16.94 4.93 -32.70
N ILE A 97 -16.69 6.15 -33.15
CA ILE A 97 -17.69 7.09 -33.61
C ILE A 97 -17.89 6.81 -35.10
N ALA A 98 -19.09 6.37 -35.46
CA ALA A 98 -19.47 6.08 -36.83
C ALA A 98 -20.13 7.33 -37.45
N LEU A 99 -19.60 7.75 -38.59
CA LEU A 99 -20.12 8.85 -39.41
C LEU A 99 -20.84 8.23 -40.59
N GLN A 100 -22.16 8.36 -40.62
CA GLN A 100 -23.02 7.79 -41.64
C GLN A 100 -23.56 8.90 -42.54
N CYS A 101 -23.29 8.77 -43.83
CA CYS A 101 -23.84 9.60 -44.89
C CYS A 101 -24.50 8.69 -45.94
N GLU A 102 -25.50 9.19 -46.66
CA GLU A 102 -26.21 8.40 -47.69
C GLU A 102 -25.36 8.11 -48.94
N CYS A 103 -24.35 8.94 -49.21
CA CYS A 103 -23.55 8.84 -50.44
C CYS A 103 -22.16 8.20 -50.24
N GLU A 104 -21.76 7.94 -49.00
CA GLU A 104 -20.44 7.42 -48.66
C GLU A 104 -20.53 6.22 -47.73
N GLN A 105 -19.50 5.38 -47.77
CA GLN A 105 -19.34 4.32 -46.78
C GLN A 105 -19.12 4.92 -45.38
N VAL A 106 -19.63 4.23 -44.36
CA VAL A 106 -19.50 4.66 -42.95
C VAL A 106 -18.03 4.83 -42.60
N ARG A 107 -17.65 6.05 -42.19
CA ARG A 107 -16.31 6.36 -41.68
C ARG A 107 -16.29 6.18 -40.17
N TYR A 108 -15.15 5.75 -39.63
CA TYR A 108 -14.99 5.52 -38.19
C TYR A 108 -13.87 6.38 -37.60
N ILE A 109 -14.18 7.11 -36.54
CA ILE A 109 -13.22 7.81 -35.68
C ILE A 109 -13.09 7.02 -34.38
N GLN A 110 -11.90 6.94 -33.82
CA GLN A 110 -11.67 6.24 -32.55
C GLN A 110 -11.93 7.20 -31.39
N SER A 111 -12.68 6.79 -30.37
CA SER A 111 -12.91 7.62 -29.18
C SER A 111 -11.68 7.72 -28.27
N SER A 112 -10.72 6.81 -28.44
CA SER A 112 -9.47 6.72 -27.69
C SER A 112 -8.42 6.03 -28.57
N PRO A 113 -7.12 6.36 -28.44
CA PRO A 113 -6.06 5.65 -29.15
C PRO A 113 -6.02 4.16 -28.82
N PHE A 114 -5.50 3.35 -29.75
CA PHE A 114 -5.18 1.95 -29.47
C PHE A 114 -3.75 1.82 -28.93
N ILE A 115 -3.58 0.96 -27.92
CA ILE A 115 -2.26 0.43 -27.57
C ILE A 115 -2.27 -1.05 -27.93
N ASN A 116 -1.61 -1.40 -29.02
CA ASN A 116 -1.67 -2.69 -29.70
C ASN A 116 -3.08 -3.01 -30.24
N LYS A 117 -4.00 -3.43 -29.36
CA LYS A 117 -5.35 -3.93 -29.69
C LYS A 117 -6.46 -3.38 -28.80
N PRO A 118 -6.29 -3.25 -27.46
CA PRO A 118 -7.26 -2.57 -26.63
C PRO A 118 -7.15 -1.04 -26.72
N PHE A 119 -8.26 -0.35 -26.47
CA PHE A 119 -8.27 1.09 -26.27
C PHE A 119 -7.46 1.48 -25.03
N GLU A 120 -6.65 2.52 -25.15
CA GLU A 120 -5.80 3.05 -24.09
C GLU A 120 -6.60 3.42 -22.84
N VAL A 121 -7.80 4.01 -23.00
CA VAL A 121 -8.66 4.42 -21.89
C VAL A 121 -8.97 3.28 -20.91
N ASN A 122 -9.00 2.03 -21.39
CA ASN A 122 -9.22 0.87 -20.52
C ASN A 122 -8.01 0.60 -19.60
N ARG A 123 -6.78 0.81 -20.09
CA ARG A 123 -5.58 0.70 -19.25
C ARG A 123 -5.56 1.83 -18.23
N ARG A 124 -5.88 3.06 -18.67
CA ARG A 124 -5.92 4.26 -17.82
C ARG A 124 -6.90 4.11 -16.66
N ILE A 125 -8.15 3.71 -16.92
CA ILE A 125 -9.14 3.59 -15.85
C ILE A 125 -8.76 2.48 -14.86
N VAL A 126 -8.18 1.37 -15.32
CA VAL A 126 -7.70 0.31 -14.43
C VAL A 126 -6.60 0.82 -13.52
N ALA A 127 -5.60 1.52 -14.06
CA ALA A 127 -4.52 2.09 -13.26
C ALA A 127 -5.04 3.13 -12.25
N ALA A 128 -5.89 4.07 -12.69
CA ALA A 128 -6.49 5.08 -11.82
C ALA A 128 -7.33 4.46 -10.69
N MET A 129 -8.19 3.49 -10.99
CA MET A 129 -9.05 2.85 -10.00
C MET A 129 -8.24 1.95 -9.04
N ARG A 130 -7.12 1.37 -9.50
CA ARG A 130 -6.18 0.68 -8.61
C ARG A 130 -5.45 1.62 -7.66
N LEU A 131 -5.07 2.82 -8.09
CA LEU A 131 -4.58 3.87 -7.20
C LEU A 131 -5.62 4.35 -6.17
N LEU A 132 -6.91 4.11 -6.41
CA LEU A 132 -7.99 4.40 -5.45
C LEU A 132 -8.37 3.20 -4.57
N GLY A 133 -7.72 2.05 -4.71
CA GLY A 133 -8.15 0.86 -3.98
C GLY A 133 -9.43 0.20 -4.51
N VAL A 134 -9.94 0.65 -5.65
CA VAL A 134 -11.13 0.11 -6.35
C VAL A 134 -10.82 -0.94 -7.43
N GLY A 135 -11.43 -2.13 -7.32
CA GLY A 135 -11.30 -3.23 -8.29
C GLY A 135 -12.33 -3.19 -9.42
N ARG A 136 -12.38 -4.24 -10.26
CA ARG A 136 -13.27 -4.33 -11.44
C ARG A 136 -14.73 -3.99 -11.16
N GLU A 137 -15.31 -4.53 -10.08
CA GLU A 137 -16.73 -4.27 -9.77
C GLU A 137 -16.98 -2.79 -9.50
N GLY A 138 -16.07 -2.10 -8.81
CA GLY A 138 -16.23 -0.67 -8.58
C GLY A 138 -16.07 0.15 -9.86
N ILE A 139 -15.23 -0.29 -10.81
CA ILE A 139 -15.18 0.30 -12.16
C ILE A 139 -16.54 0.13 -12.85
N ASN A 140 -17.13 -1.06 -12.79
CA ASN A 140 -18.41 -1.35 -13.43
C ASN A 140 -19.57 -0.58 -12.80
N ILE A 141 -19.56 -0.42 -11.48
CA ILE A 141 -20.52 0.43 -10.76
C ILE A 141 -20.35 1.88 -11.21
N PHE A 142 -19.13 2.41 -11.18
CA PHE A 142 -18.84 3.77 -11.62
C PHE A 142 -19.31 4.01 -13.05
N CYS A 143 -18.96 3.12 -14.00
CA CYS A 143 -19.35 3.27 -15.39
C CYS A 143 -20.87 3.15 -15.61
N SER A 144 -21.54 2.24 -14.89
CA SER A 144 -22.98 2.03 -15.02
C SER A 144 -23.79 3.18 -14.41
N ILE A 145 -23.40 3.68 -13.24
CA ILE A 145 -24.10 4.79 -12.56
C ILE A 145 -23.90 6.10 -13.30
N MET A 146 -22.72 6.32 -13.89
CA MET A 146 -22.43 7.49 -14.72
C MET A 146 -23.00 7.38 -16.15
N ASP A 147 -23.70 6.28 -16.47
CA ASP A 147 -24.25 5.96 -17.79
C ASP A 147 -23.22 6.05 -18.96
N ILE A 148 -21.97 5.68 -18.66
CA ILE A 148 -20.86 5.72 -19.63
C ILE A 148 -20.86 4.45 -20.47
N CYS A 149 -20.83 3.29 -19.79
CA CYS A 149 -20.82 1.95 -20.39
C CYS A 149 -21.06 0.87 -19.32
N GLN A 150 -21.17 -0.39 -19.72
CA GLN A 150 -21.29 -1.54 -18.80
C GLN A 150 -19.98 -1.91 -18.06
N GLY A 151 -18.95 -1.06 -18.17
CA GLY A 151 -17.65 -1.28 -17.57
C GLY A 151 -16.77 -2.28 -18.32
N LEU A 152 -15.93 -3.00 -17.59
CA LEU A 152 -14.92 -3.89 -18.15
C LEU A 152 -15.28 -5.36 -17.97
N THR A 153 -15.09 -6.13 -19.05
CA THR A 153 -15.11 -7.60 -18.97
C THR A 153 -13.97 -8.09 -18.09
N ILE A 154 -14.15 -9.29 -17.50
CA ILE A 154 -13.12 -9.95 -16.69
C ILE A 154 -11.79 -10.05 -17.47
N ARG A 155 -11.86 -10.50 -18.73
CA ARG A 155 -10.69 -10.67 -19.61
C ARG A 155 -9.96 -9.34 -19.86
N THR A 156 -10.71 -8.28 -20.19
CA THR A 156 -10.12 -6.96 -20.43
C THR A 156 -9.47 -6.40 -19.16
N TYR A 157 -10.16 -6.53 -18.03
CA TYR A 157 -9.65 -6.05 -16.74
C TYR A 157 -8.32 -6.74 -16.36
N TYR A 158 -8.27 -8.07 -16.36
CA TYR A 158 -7.06 -8.80 -15.98
C TYR A 158 -5.92 -8.59 -16.98
N SER A 159 -6.21 -8.46 -18.28
CA SER A 159 -5.18 -8.08 -19.25
C SER A 159 -4.57 -6.70 -18.98
N CYS A 160 -5.39 -5.72 -18.56
CA CYS A 160 -4.89 -4.41 -18.15
C CYS A 160 -4.15 -4.48 -16.81
N LEU A 161 -4.62 -5.30 -15.88
CA LEU A 161 -3.99 -5.52 -14.57
C LEU A 161 -2.61 -6.18 -14.70
N ASP A 162 -2.46 -7.14 -15.60
CA ASP A 162 -1.18 -7.81 -15.88
C ASP A 162 -0.18 -6.84 -16.51
N ASN A 163 -0.63 -6.00 -17.43
CA ASN A 163 0.20 -4.94 -18.00
C ASN A 163 0.61 -3.92 -16.93
N LEU A 164 -0.30 -3.55 -16.04
CA LEU A 164 -0.02 -2.66 -14.91
C LEU A 164 1.00 -3.28 -13.95
N HIS A 165 0.82 -4.55 -13.59
CA HIS A 165 1.75 -5.27 -12.71
C HIS A 165 3.16 -5.32 -13.32
N THR A 166 3.27 -5.65 -14.60
CA THR A 166 4.56 -5.72 -15.30
C THR A 166 5.25 -4.35 -15.31
N ALA A 167 4.53 -3.28 -15.66
CA ALA A 167 5.06 -1.92 -15.67
C ALA A 167 5.45 -1.44 -14.26
N ALA A 168 4.59 -1.70 -13.26
CA ALA A 168 4.83 -1.34 -11.88
C ALA A 168 6.03 -2.07 -11.28
N SER A 169 6.21 -3.36 -11.59
CA SER A 169 7.37 -4.16 -11.17
C SER A 169 8.66 -3.58 -11.76
N ALA A 170 8.68 -3.30 -13.07
CA ALA A 170 9.88 -2.77 -13.73
C ALA A 170 10.33 -1.42 -13.15
N VAL A 171 9.39 -0.51 -12.89
CA VAL A 171 9.69 0.79 -12.26
C VAL A 171 10.09 0.60 -10.79
N TYR A 172 9.42 -0.30 -10.08
CA TYR A 172 9.76 -0.64 -8.70
C TYR A 172 11.21 -1.16 -8.58
N ASP A 173 11.63 -2.07 -9.45
CA ASP A 173 12.99 -2.64 -9.44
C ASP A 173 14.07 -1.56 -9.65
N GLN A 174 13.78 -0.58 -10.52
CA GLN A 174 14.66 0.58 -10.74
C GLN A 174 14.75 1.46 -9.49
N ILE A 175 13.62 1.73 -8.84
CA ILE A 175 13.55 2.55 -7.61
C ILE A 175 14.28 1.89 -6.46
N ILE A 176 14.08 0.58 -6.25
CA ILE A 176 14.78 -0.17 -5.20
C ILE A 176 16.29 -0.19 -5.47
N SER A 177 16.70 -0.45 -6.71
CA SER A 177 18.12 -0.46 -7.08
C SER A 177 18.78 0.90 -6.82
N ARG A 178 18.06 2.00 -7.06
CA ARG A 178 18.52 3.36 -6.76
C ARG A 178 18.61 3.59 -5.24
N ALA A 179 17.57 3.24 -4.49
CA ALA A 179 17.55 3.38 -3.03
C ALA A 179 18.68 2.59 -2.35
N VAL A 180 18.98 1.37 -2.84
CA VAL A 180 20.12 0.57 -2.34
C VAL A 180 21.46 1.26 -2.65
N ARG A 181 21.61 1.85 -3.84
CA ARG A 181 22.83 2.58 -4.20
C ARG A 181 23.03 3.82 -3.33
N GLU A 182 21.99 4.62 -3.17
CA GLU A 182 21.99 5.81 -2.32
C GLU A 182 22.31 5.45 -0.86
N GLU A 183 21.75 4.35 -0.34
CA GLU A 183 22.08 3.86 1.01
C GLU A 183 23.57 3.47 1.14
N LYS A 184 24.16 2.87 0.10
CA LYS A 184 25.60 2.53 0.09
C LYS A 184 26.48 3.77 0.07
N GLU A 185 26.11 4.77 -0.73
CA GLU A 185 26.81 6.05 -0.80
C GLU A 185 26.78 6.76 0.54
N LEU A 186 25.59 6.91 1.14
CA LEU A 186 25.42 7.53 2.46
C LEU A 186 26.12 6.76 3.60
N LEU A 187 26.19 5.42 3.50
CA LEU A 187 26.96 4.61 4.45
C LEU A 187 28.45 4.98 4.41
N LEU A 188 29.04 5.03 3.21
CA LEU A 188 30.46 5.35 3.00
C LEU A 188 30.78 6.81 3.37
N GLU A 189 29.84 7.73 3.20
CA GLU A 189 29.97 9.11 3.68
C GLU A 189 30.01 9.17 5.21
N SER A 190 29.20 8.35 5.89
CA SER A 190 29.15 8.30 7.36
C SER A 190 30.33 7.54 7.99
N ASP A 191 30.81 6.49 7.33
CA ASP A 191 31.92 5.65 7.76
C ASP A 191 32.70 5.15 6.52
N PRO A 192 33.80 5.82 6.14
CA PRO A 192 34.60 5.45 4.97
C PRO A 192 35.23 4.06 5.02
N GLN A 193 35.30 3.43 6.20
CA GLN A 193 35.85 2.08 6.40
C GLN A 193 34.74 1.00 6.39
N ALA A 194 33.47 1.40 6.31
CA ALA A 194 32.34 0.48 6.31
C ALA A 194 32.31 -0.38 5.03
N ASN A 195 31.90 -1.64 5.18
CA ASN A 195 31.70 -2.52 4.03
C ASN A 195 30.37 -2.15 3.33
N PRO A 196 30.39 -1.75 2.04
CA PRO A 196 29.19 -1.32 1.31
C PRO A 196 28.18 -2.46 1.05
N ASN A 197 28.52 -3.71 1.35
CA ASN A 197 27.59 -4.84 1.26
C ASN A 197 26.92 -5.18 2.60
N HIS A 198 27.28 -4.50 3.70
CA HIS A 198 26.64 -4.65 5.01
C HIS A 198 25.79 -3.42 5.33
N LEU A 199 24.57 -3.40 4.79
CA LEU A 199 23.61 -2.35 5.05
C LEU A 199 22.91 -2.55 6.39
N THR A 200 22.77 -1.47 7.16
CA THR A 200 21.90 -1.46 8.32
C THR A 200 20.49 -1.08 7.89
N VAL A 201 19.53 -1.96 8.14
CA VAL A 201 18.13 -1.77 7.78
C VAL A 201 17.20 -1.88 8.98
N SER A 202 16.05 -1.23 8.89
CA SER A 202 14.90 -1.43 9.76
C SER A 202 13.86 -2.25 9.01
N GLY A 203 13.50 -3.42 9.55
CA GLY A 203 12.47 -4.28 8.99
C GLY A 203 11.14 -4.09 9.71
N ASP A 204 10.04 -4.06 8.95
CA ASP A 204 8.68 -4.10 9.48
C ASP A 204 7.78 -5.00 8.62
N GLY A 205 6.71 -5.52 9.23
CA GLY A 205 5.76 -6.43 8.61
C GLY A 205 4.33 -6.01 8.84
N THR A 206 3.52 -6.07 7.80
CA THR A 206 2.10 -5.69 7.87
C THR A 206 1.19 -6.71 7.21
N TRP A 207 0.01 -6.90 7.79
CA TRP A 207 -0.98 -7.88 7.33
C TRP A 207 -2.22 -7.19 6.77
N LYS A 208 -2.77 -7.83 5.74
CA LYS A 208 -3.99 -7.36 5.10
C LYS A 208 -5.19 -7.36 6.04
N LYS A 209 -5.39 -8.42 6.83
CA LYS A 209 -6.44 -8.47 7.86
C LYS A 209 -5.83 -8.40 9.24
N ARG A 210 -6.56 -7.82 10.20
CA ARG A 210 -6.16 -7.87 11.62
C ARG A 210 -6.37 -9.31 12.16
N GLY A 211 -5.45 -9.77 12.99
CA GLY A 211 -5.46 -11.11 13.59
C GLY A 211 -4.81 -12.19 12.71
N PHE A 212 -4.69 -13.40 13.26
CA PHE A 212 -3.97 -14.54 12.66
C PHE A 212 -4.63 -15.16 11.42
N ASN A 213 -5.65 -14.52 10.84
CA ASN A 213 -6.43 -15.00 9.70
C ASN A 213 -6.09 -14.27 8.38
N SER A 214 -5.02 -13.48 8.36
CA SER A 214 -4.59 -12.81 7.12
C SER A 214 -3.93 -13.79 6.17
N LEU A 215 -4.44 -13.86 4.94
CA LEU A 215 -3.84 -14.68 3.87
C LEU A 215 -2.64 -14.01 3.20
N PHE A 216 -2.46 -12.71 3.41
CA PHE A 216 -1.39 -11.93 2.79
C PHE A 216 -0.67 -11.09 3.84
N GLY A 217 0.66 -11.03 3.73
CA GLY A 217 1.54 -10.17 4.50
C GLY A 217 2.54 -9.49 3.58
N VAL A 218 2.95 -8.29 3.94
CA VAL A 218 4.02 -7.54 3.26
C VAL A 218 5.10 -7.29 4.29
N THR A 219 6.34 -7.60 3.95
CA THR A 219 7.53 -7.27 4.74
C THR A 219 8.34 -6.24 4.00
N THR A 220 8.80 -5.21 4.69
CA THR A 220 9.53 -4.09 4.09
C THR A 220 10.81 -3.84 4.87
N LEU A 221 11.91 -3.58 4.16
CA LEU A 221 13.18 -3.14 4.71
C LEU A 221 13.41 -1.68 4.34
N VAL A 222 13.75 -0.87 5.33
CA VAL A 222 14.03 0.57 5.17
C VAL A 222 15.49 0.84 5.55
N GLY A 223 16.21 1.55 4.68
CA GLY A 223 17.59 1.96 4.91
C GLY A 223 17.73 2.88 6.12
N LYS A 224 18.82 2.74 6.88
CA LYS A 224 19.09 3.55 8.07
C LYS A 224 19.36 5.00 7.68
N TYR A 225 20.11 5.24 6.61
CA TYR A 225 20.59 6.56 6.23
C TYR A 225 19.62 7.27 5.29
N SER A 226 19.30 6.67 4.15
CA SER A 226 18.37 7.20 3.13
C SER A 226 16.93 7.32 3.63
N LYS A 227 16.55 6.52 4.64
CA LYS A 227 15.15 6.33 5.09
C LYS A 227 14.20 5.87 3.97
N LYS A 228 14.75 5.39 2.85
CA LYS A 228 14.01 4.83 1.72
C LYS A 228 13.83 3.32 1.92
N VAL A 229 12.79 2.78 1.32
CA VAL A 229 12.58 1.33 1.25
C VAL A 229 13.63 0.76 0.30
N VAL A 230 14.38 -0.24 0.78
CA VAL A 230 15.47 -0.91 0.04
C VAL A 230 15.11 -2.33 -0.38
N ASP A 231 14.07 -2.91 0.20
CA ASP A 231 13.53 -4.20 -0.24
C ASP A 231 12.10 -4.40 0.27
N THR A 232 11.28 -5.13 -0.48
CA THR A 232 9.97 -5.60 0.00
C THR A 232 9.63 -6.98 -0.52
N ILE A 233 8.95 -7.75 0.30
CA ILE A 233 8.45 -9.07 -0.07
C ILE A 233 6.97 -9.18 0.31
N VAL A 234 6.16 -9.57 -0.67
CA VAL A 234 4.76 -9.97 -0.46
C VAL A 234 4.73 -11.48 -0.28
N LYS A 235 4.17 -11.95 0.85
CA LYS A 235 3.94 -13.38 1.10
C LYS A 235 2.45 -13.68 1.21
N SER A 236 2.09 -14.89 0.81
CA SER A 236 0.76 -15.43 1.04
C SER A 236 0.82 -16.76 1.75
N SER A 237 -0.08 -16.98 2.70
CA SER A 237 -0.34 -18.31 3.28
C SER A 237 -1.33 -19.13 2.45
N PHE A 238 -1.76 -18.61 1.30
CA PHE A 238 -2.69 -19.28 0.39
C PHE A 238 -2.13 -19.33 -1.04
N CYS A 239 -2.01 -20.54 -1.57
CA CYS A 239 -1.68 -20.77 -2.97
C CYS A 239 -2.83 -21.52 -3.66
N GLN A 240 -3.38 -20.92 -4.72
CA GLN A 240 -4.44 -21.55 -5.51
C GLN A 240 -3.94 -22.82 -6.22
N GLY A 241 -2.69 -22.84 -6.69
CA GLY A 241 -2.06 -24.03 -7.26
C GLY A 241 -2.05 -25.19 -6.26
N CYS A 242 -1.53 -24.95 -5.05
CA CYS A 242 -1.58 -25.93 -3.96
C CYS A 242 -3.00 -26.40 -3.66
N ASN A 243 -3.99 -25.50 -3.67
CA ASN A 243 -5.38 -25.86 -3.40
C ASN A 243 -5.97 -26.78 -4.48
N VAL A 244 -5.70 -26.49 -5.76
CA VAL A 244 -6.17 -27.31 -6.91
C VAL A 244 -5.49 -28.67 -6.92
N TRP A 245 -4.18 -28.70 -6.71
CA TRP A 245 -3.37 -29.94 -6.76
C TRP A 245 -3.47 -30.76 -5.48
N LYS A 246 -4.04 -30.23 -4.40
CA LYS A 246 -4.25 -30.96 -3.13
C LYS A 246 -5.03 -32.25 -3.32
N HIS A 247 -6.04 -32.25 -4.19
CA HIS A 247 -6.82 -33.46 -4.47
C HIS A 247 -6.03 -34.49 -5.28
N LYS A 248 -5.14 -34.05 -6.18
CA LYS A 248 -4.31 -34.94 -7.00
C LYS A 248 -3.27 -35.72 -6.19
N LYS A 249 -2.86 -35.24 -5.01
CA LYS A 249 -2.02 -36.02 -4.07
C LYS A 249 -2.54 -37.43 -3.80
N ASN A 250 -3.85 -37.62 -3.85
CA ASN A 250 -4.50 -38.88 -3.48
C ASN A 250 -4.80 -39.78 -4.69
N TYR A 251 -4.72 -39.26 -5.92
CA TYR A 251 -5.14 -39.96 -7.13
C TYR A 251 -4.03 -40.13 -8.16
N ASP A 252 -3.09 -39.18 -8.21
CA ASP A 252 -2.00 -39.12 -9.20
C ASP A 252 -0.79 -38.43 -8.55
N ILE A 253 -0.02 -39.24 -7.82
CA ILE A 253 1.10 -38.75 -7.01
C ILE A 253 2.31 -38.35 -7.86
N GLU A 254 2.55 -39.00 -8.99
CA GLU A 254 3.65 -38.67 -9.90
C GLU A 254 3.41 -37.32 -10.56
N ALA A 255 2.22 -37.08 -11.14
CA ALA A 255 1.90 -35.77 -11.70
C ALA A 255 1.90 -34.67 -10.63
N TYR A 256 1.49 -34.98 -9.40
CA TYR A 256 1.59 -34.05 -8.28
C TYR A 256 3.04 -33.71 -7.94
N LEU A 257 3.95 -34.70 -7.90
CA LEU A 257 5.35 -34.50 -7.53
C LEU A 257 6.11 -33.72 -8.61
N ASP A 258 5.85 -33.99 -9.89
CA ASP A 258 6.44 -33.23 -11.00
C ASP A 258 5.97 -31.78 -10.98
N TRP A 259 4.66 -31.55 -10.81
CA TRP A 259 4.13 -30.20 -10.60
C TRP A 259 4.71 -29.54 -9.35
N TYR A 260 4.85 -30.27 -8.24
CA TYR A 260 5.33 -29.72 -6.98
C TYR A 260 6.80 -29.29 -7.06
N LYS A 261 7.66 -30.04 -7.76
CA LYS A 261 9.06 -29.65 -7.99
C LYS A 261 9.14 -28.33 -8.75
N GLU A 262 8.38 -28.18 -9.83
CA GLU A 262 8.31 -26.92 -10.59
C GLU A 262 7.67 -25.77 -9.77
N HIS A 263 6.73 -26.11 -8.88
CA HIS A 263 6.02 -25.14 -8.06
C HIS A 263 6.84 -24.64 -6.86
N GLU A 264 7.69 -25.49 -6.26
CA GLU A 264 8.54 -25.17 -5.10
C GLU A 264 9.65 -24.18 -5.44
N GLU A 265 10.22 -24.26 -6.66
CA GLU A 265 11.16 -23.26 -7.18
C GLU A 265 10.53 -21.85 -7.32
N LEU A 266 9.20 -21.78 -7.49
CA LEU A 266 8.43 -20.53 -7.60
C LEU A 266 7.85 -20.03 -6.27
N VAL A 267 7.82 -20.87 -5.22
CA VAL A 267 7.24 -20.56 -3.91
C VAL A 267 8.30 -20.75 -2.82
N GLN A 268 9.38 -19.98 -2.87
CA GLN A 268 10.31 -19.99 -1.74
C GLN A 268 9.64 -19.42 -0.48
N VAL A 269 9.63 -20.27 0.55
CA VAL A 269 9.29 -20.08 1.97
C VAL A 269 7.80 -20.08 2.35
N SER A 270 7.28 -21.28 2.63
CA SER A 270 6.41 -21.50 3.80
C SER A 270 6.33 -23.00 4.18
N GLU A 271 7.23 -23.46 5.04
CA GLU A 271 7.01 -24.71 5.78
C GLU A 271 6.59 -24.40 7.22
N GLY A 272 5.50 -25.04 7.64
CA GLY A 272 4.94 -24.90 8.98
C GLY A 272 3.70 -25.77 9.15
N ASN A 273 3.81 -27.08 8.86
CA ASN A 273 2.70 -28.01 9.03
C ASN A 273 2.68 -28.57 10.47
N ARG A 274 1.60 -28.27 11.19
CA ARG A 274 1.25 -28.90 12.48
C ARG A 274 0.70 -30.29 12.24
N ARG A 275 1.08 -31.25 13.09
CA ARG A 275 0.24 -32.40 13.45
C ARG A 275 -0.19 -32.25 14.90
N ARG A 276 -1.49 -32.34 15.17
CA ARG A 276 -2.07 -32.51 16.51
C ARG A 276 -2.71 -33.88 16.58
N THR A 277 -2.50 -34.59 17.68
CA THR A 277 -3.47 -35.50 18.27
C THR A 277 -3.58 -35.12 19.75
N ILE A 278 -4.81 -35.02 20.22
CA ILE A 278 -5.23 -34.63 21.57
C ILE A 278 -5.48 -35.93 22.32
N ASP A 279 -5.02 -36.04 23.57
CA ASP A 279 -5.83 -36.61 24.64
C ASP A 279 -5.42 -36.02 25.99
N GLU A 280 -6.46 -35.54 26.68
CA GLU A 280 -6.63 -35.33 28.13
C GLU A 280 -5.83 -34.20 28.84
N PHE A 281 -6.58 -33.43 29.63
CA PHE A 281 -6.33 -32.02 29.96
C PHE A 281 -6.04 -31.89 31.47
N ASP A 282 -4.99 -31.16 31.88
CA ASP A 282 -5.12 -30.00 32.80
C ASP A 282 -3.75 -29.38 33.20
N HIS A 283 -3.38 -28.34 32.47
CA HIS A 283 -3.01 -26.99 32.94
C HIS A 283 -3.03 -26.18 31.63
N LYS A 284 -4.02 -25.29 31.41
CA LYS A 284 -4.57 -24.94 30.07
C LYS A 284 -3.60 -24.70 28.88
N ASN A 285 -2.35 -24.30 29.12
CA ASN A 285 -1.21 -24.62 28.25
C ASN A 285 0.00 -24.88 29.15
N PRO A 286 0.80 -25.94 28.93
CA PRO A 286 2.12 -26.02 29.56
C PRO A 286 2.96 -24.81 29.12
N PRO A 287 3.96 -24.38 29.92
CA PRO A 287 5.01 -23.50 29.40
C PRO A 287 5.51 -24.08 28.06
N LEU A 288 5.97 -23.20 27.16
CA LEU A 288 6.60 -23.61 25.91
C LEU A 288 7.50 -24.82 26.23
N ASN A 289 7.28 -25.95 25.55
CA ASN A 289 8.00 -27.20 25.80
C ASN A 289 9.49 -26.91 25.97
N ASP A 290 10.18 -27.55 26.92
CA ASP A 290 11.60 -27.26 27.19
C ASP A 290 12.46 -27.32 25.93
N LYS A 291 12.16 -28.23 24.99
CA LYS A 291 12.81 -28.29 23.67
C LYS A 291 12.54 -27.05 22.81
N VAL A 292 11.34 -26.48 22.89
CA VAL A 292 10.97 -25.23 22.22
C VAL A 292 11.63 -24.04 22.91
N LEU A 293 11.73 -24.04 24.24
CA LEU A 293 12.46 -23.01 24.99
C LEU A 293 13.95 -23.05 24.68
N GLU A 294 14.57 -24.22 24.60
CA GLU A 294 15.97 -24.39 24.19
C GLU A 294 16.24 -23.81 22.80
N VAL A 295 15.27 -23.92 21.88
CA VAL A 295 15.38 -23.34 20.53
C VAL A 295 15.11 -21.84 20.51
N ILE A 296 14.12 -21.37 21.29
CA ILE A 296 13.67 -19.96 21.24
C ILE A 296 14.52 -19.05 22.13
N LYS A 297 15.04 -19.54 23.26
CA LYS A 297 15.81 -18.74 24.23
C LYS A 297 17.05 -18.09 23.60
N PRO A 298 17.89 -18.78 22.80
CA PRO A 298 19.01 -18.15 22.11
C PRO A 298 18.56 -17.03 21.16
N ILE A 299 17.38 -17.15 20.54
CA ILE A 299 16.81 -16.10 19.69
C ILE A 299 16.49 -14.87 20.55
N TYR A 300 15.77 -15.03 21.65
CA TYR A 300 15.44 -13.91 22.54
C TYR A 300 16.67 -13.28 23.19
N GLU A 301 17.67 -14.07 23.58
CA GLU A 301 18.95 -13.58 24.09
C GLU A 301 19.70 -12.78 23.02
N SER A 302 19.73 -13.26 21.77
CA SER A 302 20.31 -12.51 20.65
C SER A 302 19.54 -11.22 20.35
N LEU A 303 18.20 -11.24 20.47
CA LEU A 303 17.35 -10.06 20.30
C LEU A 303 17.45 -9.08 21.46
N SER A 304 17.99 -9.52 22.60
CA SER A 304 18.21 -8.71 23.80
C SER A 304 19.69 -8.28 23.94
N ALA A 305 20.54 -8.57 22.95
CA ALA A 305 21.93 -8.16 22.98
C ALA A 305 22.05 -6.63 22.93
N ASP A 306 22.88 -6.06 23.81
CA ASP A 306 23.04 -4.60 23.92
C ASP A 306 23.46 -3.98 22.58
N SER A 307 24.32 -4.64 21.80
CA SER A 307 24.73 -4.19 20.47
C SER A 307 23.57 -4.09 19.46
N LEU A 308 22.50 -4.88 19.63
CA LEU A 308 21.28 -4.78 18.83
C LEU A 308 20.36 -3.69 19.38
N LEU A 309 20.16 -3.65 20.71
CA LEU A 309 19.28 -2.70 21.36
C LEU A 309 19.79 -1.26 21.23
N GLU A 310 21.10 -1.05 21.26
CA GLU A 310 21.75 0.25 21.00
C GLU A 310 21.41 0.78 19.60
N ARG A 311 21.31 -0.11 18.60
CA ARG A 311 20.87 0.26 17.24
C ARG A 311 19.40 0.68 17.19
N CYS A 312 18.59 0.27 18.17
CA CYS A 312 17.17 0.63 18.28
C CYS A 312 16.93 1.93 19.07
N LEU A 313 17.91 2.45 19.82
CA LEU A 313 17.75 3.63 20.67
C LEU A 313 17.36 4.90 19.91
N GLY A 314 17.76 5.01 18.63
CA GLY A 314 17.45 6.18 17.79
C GLY A 314 15.96 6.34 17.45
N SER A 315 15.12 5.30 17.53
CA SER A 315 13.66 5.37 17.23
C SER A 315 13.28 6.01 15.86
N GLU A 316 14.21 6.05 14.89
CA GLU A 316 14.11 6.91 13.70
C GLU A 316 13.05 6.47 12.66
N THR A 317 12.62 5.20 12.65
CA THR A 317 11.89 4.61 11.51
C THR A 317 10.44 4.23 11.80
N GLN A 318 9.94 4.35 13.03
CA GLN A 318 8.58 3.88 13.37
C GLN A 318 7.49 4.63 12.58
N ASN A 319 7.51 5.97 12.58
CA ASN A 319 6.53 6.78 11.86
C ASN A 319 6.58 6.53 10.35
N ASN A 320 7.79 6.30 9.83
CA ASN A 320 8.01 5.98 8.42
C ASN A 320 7.35 4.64 8.05
N ASN A 321 7.56 3.60 8.85
CA ASN A 321 6.98 2.27 8.62
C ASN A 321 5.44 2.29 8.73
N GLU A 322 4.89 2.98 9.74
CA GLU A 322 3.43 3.13 9.87
C GLU A 322 2.82 3.88 8.68
N SER A 323 3.51 4.92 8.16
CA SER A 323 3.05 5.66 6.99
C SER A 323 3.08 4.82 5.71
N LEU A 324 4.12 4.01 5.50
CA LEU A 324 4.22 3.09 4.36
C LEU A 324 3.13 2.01 4.43
N ASN A 325 2.96 1.39 5.60
CA ASN A 325 1.92 0.39 5.82
C ASN A 325 0.53 0.95 5.51
N SER A 326 0.24 2.17 6.00
CA SER A 326 -1.02 2.86 5.70
C SER A 326 -1.22 3.09 4.20
N LEU A 327 -0.15 3.47 3.50
CA LEU A 327 -0.17 3.71 2.06
C LEU A 327 -0.44 2.41 1.25
N ILE A 328 0.21 1.30 1.58
CA ILE A 328 -0.04 -0.02 0.96
C ILE A 328 -1.53 -0.37 1.06
N TRP A 329 -2.11 -0.22 2.24
CA TRP A 329 -3.50 -0.59 2.49
C TRP A 329 -4.52 0.44 1.99
N THR A 330 -4.06 1.61 1.54
CA THR A 330 -4.89 2.55 0.77
C THR A 330 -5.14 2.01 -0.64
N PHE A 331 -4.12 1.44 -1.27
CA PHE A 331 -4.23 0.84 -2.61
C PHE A 331 -4.79 -0.59 -2.60
N ALA A 332 -4.68 -1.30 -1.48
CA ALA A 332 -5.32 -2.59 -1.26
C ALA A 332 -6.15 -2.58 0.05
N PRO A 333 -7.36 -1.98 0.05
CA PRO A 333 -8.16 -1.86 1.26
C PRO A 333 -8.37 -3.18 1.99
N LYS A 334 -8.14 -3.16 3.31
CA LYS A 334 -8.18 -4.36 4.19
C LYS A 334 -9.52 -5.09 4.18
N HIS A 335 -10.61 -4.35 3.95
CA HIS A 335 -11.98 -4.87 3.93
C HIS A 335 -12.39 -5.47 2.58
N ILE A 336 -11.58 -5.31 1.52
CA ILE A 336 -11.87 -5.80 0.17
C ILE A 336 -11.02 -7.03 -0.12
N HIS A 337 -11.64 -8.09 -0.66
CA HIS A 337 -10.88 -9.24 -1.13
C HIS A 337 -10.00 -8.84 -2.32
N ALA A 338 -8.75 -9.29 -2.33
CA ALA A 338 -7.77 -8.95 -3.37
C ALA A 338 -6.80 -10.12 -3.51
N GLY A 339 -6.46 -10.44 -4.75
CA GLY A 339 -5.49 -11.48 -5.06
C GLY A 339 -4.04 -11.01 -4.86
N PRO A 340 -3.05 -11.93 -4.93
CA PRO A 340 -1.63 -11.66 -4.69
C PRO A 340 -1.12 -10.51 -5.56
N LYS A 341 -1.39 -10.58 -6.87
CA LYS A 341 -1.00 -9.56 -7.85
C LYS A 341 -1.50 -8.15 -7.51
N THR A 342 -2.69 -8.04 -6.91
CA THR A 342 -3.21 -6.73 -6.46
C THR A 342 -2.44 -6.19 -5.26
N ILE A 343 -2.02 -7.08 -4.35
CA ILE A 343 -1.21 -6.69 -3.18
C ILE A 343 0.20 -6.28 -3.64
N GLU A 344 0.76 -6.98 -4.62
CA GLU A 344 2.04 -6.60 -5.24
C GLU A 344 1.96 -5.23 -5.92
N ILE A 345 0.96 -4.97 -6.78
CA ILE A 345 0.75 -3.64 -7.39
C ILE A 345 0.61 -2.57 -6.31
N ALA A 346 -0.17 -2.82 -5.26
CA ALA A 346 -0.34 -1.89 -4.15
C ALA A 346 0.97 -1.62 -3.40
N THR A 347 1.81 -2.65 -3.25
CA THR A 347 3.14 -2.54 -2.63
C THR A 347 4.07 -1.72 -3.52
N PHE A 348 4.13 -2.01 -4.82
CA PHE A 348 4.92 -1.26 -5.78
C PHE A 348 4.52 0.22 -5.79
N PHE A 349 3.23 0.54 -5.92
CA PHE A 349 2.74 1.91 -5.83
C PHE A 349 3.13 2.59 -4.52
N ALA A 350 2.94 1.92 -3.38
CA ALA A 350 3.25 2.49 -2.08
C ALA A 350 4.75 2.78 -1.93
N VAL A 351 5.61 1.85 -2.34
CA VAL A 351 7.06 2.02 -2.26
C VAL A 351 7.55 3.10 -3.21
N SER A 352 7.09 3.09 -4.47
CA SER A 352 7.44 4.12 -5.44
C SER A 352 7.05 5.51 -4.93
N ILE A 353 5.82 5.66 -4.42
CA ILE A 353 5.36 6.93 -3.84
C ILE A 353 6.17 7.28 -2.59
N PHE A 354 6.42 6.33 -1.71
CA PHE A 354 7.14 6.57 -0.47
C PHE A 354 8.58 7.03 -0.71
N ASN A 355 9.29 6.39 -1.64
CA ASN A 355 10.70 6.70 -1.94
C ASN A 355 10.87 7.96 -2.78
N GLU A 356 10.10 8.11 -3.86
CA GLU A 356 10.40 9.07 -4.93
C GLU A 356 9.22 10.02 -5.26
N GLY A 357 8.08 9.88 -4.58
CA GLY A 357 6.91 10.73 -4.81
C GLY A 357 6.00 10.21 -5.92
N PHE A 358 5.15 11.07 -6.47
CA PHE A 358 4.10 10.65 -7.40
C PHE A 358 4.58 10.55 -8.85
N ILE A 359 5.73 11.13 -9.21
CA ILE A 359 6.35 11.03 -10.54
C ILE A 359 6.52 9.58 -11.03
N PRO A 360 7.05 8.63 -10.23
CA PRO A 360 7.06 7.21 -10.58
C PRO A 360 5.72 6.63 -11.06
N ILE A 361 4.60 7.10 -10.53
CA ILE A 361 3.28 6.63 -10.97
C ILE A 361 3.03 7.05 -12.42
N LEU A 362 3.43 8.27 -12.80
CA LEU A 362 3.38 8.71 -14.20
C LEU A 362 4.34 7.88 -15.06
N LYS A 363 5.51 7.50 -14.54
CA LYS A 363 6.43 6.61 -15.26
C LYS A 363 5.85 5.22 -15.47
N ILE A 364 5.16 4.66 -14.48
CA ILE A 364 4.44 3.38 -14.64
C ILE A 364 3.40 3.49 -15.75
N LEU A 365 2.62 4.58 -15.79
CA LEU A 365 1.65 4.82 -16.86
C LEU A 365 2.36 4.92 -18.24
N ASP A 366 3.46 5.66 -18.34
CA ASP A 366 4.28 5.77 -19.56
C ASP A 366 4.78 4.40 -20.04
N VAL A 367 5.31 3.55 -19.14
CA VAL A 367 5.73 2.17 -19.46
C VAL A 367 4.55 1.29 -19.91
N MET A 368 3.33 1.55 -19.43
CA MET A 368 2.11 0.92 -19.93
C MET A 368 1.68 1.42 -21.33
N GLY A 369 2.38 2.40 -21.89
CA GLY A 369 2.08 3.05 -23.17
C GLY A 369 1.01 4.15 -23.06
N ILE A 370 0.68 4.59 -21.84
CA ILE A 370 -0.32 5.62 -21.59
C ILE A 370 0.32 7.00 -21.80
N THR A 371 -0.25 7.80 -22.70
CA THR A 371 0.20 9.19 -22.90
C THR A 371 -0.08 10.04 -21.66
N ILE A 372 0.95 10.72 -21.16
CA ILE A 372 0.82 11.60 -19.99
C ILE A 372 0.42 12.99 -20.46
N GLY A 373 -0.74 13.45 -19.98
CA GLY A 373 -1.24 14.80 -20.24
C GLY A 373 -0.88 15.77 -19.11
N PRO A 374 -1.08 17.09 -19.33
CA PRO A 374 -0.71 18.13 -18.36
C PRO A 374 -1.44 17.99 -17.03
N GLU A 375 -2.70 17.57 -17.03
CA GLU A 375 -3.48 17.38 -15.79
C GLU A 375 -2.90 16.31 -14.86
N ALA A 376 -2.42 15.20 -15.42
CA ALA A 376 -1.80 14.13 -14.63
C ALA A 376 -0.47 14.60 -14.03
N ASN A 377 0.32 15.33 -14.80
CA ASN A 377 1.58 15.92 -14.34
C ASN A 377 1.35 16.97 -13.24
N ALA A 378 0.41 17.89 -13.45
CA ALA A 378 0.06 18.92 -12.48
C ALA A 378 -0.51 18.31 -11.19
N PHE A 379 -1.25 17.21 -11.27
CA PHE A 379 -1.70 16.48 -10.09
C PHE A 379 -0.53 15.87 -9.32
N ALA A 380 0.43 15.23 -10.01
CA ALA A 380 1.61 14.64 -9.37
C ALA A 380 2.43 15.70 -8.62
N ALA A 381 2.76 16.81 -9.29
CA ALA A 381 3.51 17.91 -8.71
C ALA A 381 2.83 18.48 -7.45
N ARG A 382 1.53 18.83 -7.53
CA ARG A 382 0.77 19.35 -6.39
C ARG A 382 0.70 18.36 -5.22
N ARG A 383 0.64 17.06 -5.51
CA ARG A 383 0.55 16.03 -4.48
C ARG A 383 1.87 15.87 -3.73
N ASP A 384 2.99 15.96 -4.43
CA ASP A 384 4.32 15.89 -3.83
C ASP A 384 4.62 17.17 -3.02
N GLU A 385 4.26 18.34 -3.54
CA GLU A 385 4.33 19.61 -2.81
C GLU A 385 3.50 19.55 -1.51
N ALA A 386 2.22 19.17 -1.60
CA ALA A 386 1.36 19.02 -0.42
C ALA A 386 1.82 17.91 0.56
N ARG A 387 2.64 16.96 0.11
CA ARG A 387 3.28 15.96 0.99
C ARG A 387 4.43 16.60 1.77
N ILE A 388 5.27 17.39 1.10
CA ILE A 388 6.39 18.11 1.72
C ILE A 388 5.84 19.09 2.76
N GLU A 389 4.88 19.94 2.37
CA GLU A 389 4.26 20.94 3.24
C GLU A 389 3.66 20.31 4.51
N ARG A 390 2.87 19.23 4.37
CA ARG A 390 2.30 18.51 5.52
C ARG A 390 3.37 17.89 6.41
N SER A 391 4.48 17.44 5.85
CA SER A 391 5.58 16.86 6.62
C SER A 391 6.31 17.94 7.40
N GLU A 392 6.58 19.09 6.79
CA GLU A 392 7.23 20.24 7.42
C GLU A 392 6.36 20.84 8.52
N LEU A 393 5.05 21.00 8.27
CA LEU A 393 4.10 21.45 9.28
C LEU A 393 4.11 20.52 10.49
N ARG A 394 4.09 19.20 10.30
CA ARG A 394 4.13 18.22 11.41
C ARG A 394 5.46 18.25 12.15
N THR A 395 6.58 18.42 11.46
CA THR A 395 7.90 18.57 12.10
C THR A 395 7.96 19.87 12.90
N SER A 396 7.42 20.97 12.36
CA SER A 396 7.28 22.25 13.06
C SER A 396 6.38 22.16 14.28
N GLU A 397 5.22 21.52 14.17
CA GLU A 397 4.31 21.26 15.31
C GLU A 397 4.91 20.30 16.35
N ALA A 398 5.80 19.38 15.95
CA ALA A 398 6.51 18.49 16.84
C ALA A 398 7.69 19.17 17.57
N SER A 399 8.14 20.34 17.08
CA SER A 399 9.00 21.24 17.82
C SER A 399 8.27 21.75 19.08
N LYS A 400 9.02 22.13 20.12
CA LYS A 400 8.60 22.19 21.53
C LYS A 400 7.23 22.85 21.82
N GLU A 401 6.77 23.81 21.01
CA GLU A 401 5.53 24.57 21.23
C GLU A 401 4.23 23.76 21.05
N GLY A 402 4.14 22.87 20.05
CA GLY A 402 2.92 22.08 19.81
C GLY A 402 2.69 20.97 20.84
N ARG A 403 3.77 20.49 21.49
CA ARG A 403 3.68 19.54 22.61
C ARG A 403 3.14 20.21 23.88
N THR A 404 3.60 21.41 24.20
CA THR A 404 3.18 22.17 25.37
C THR A 404 1.70 22.59 25.23
N ALA A 405 1.30 23.06 24.05
CA ALA A 405 -0.09 23.44 23.78
C ALA A 405 -1.09 22.27 23.93
N ARG A 406 -0.76 21.08 23.42
CA ARG A 406 -1.63 19.88 23.54
C ARG A 406 -1.70 19.33 24.96
N LEU A 407 -0.65 19.51 25.78
CA LEU A 407 -0.68 19.17 27.20
C LEU A 407 -1.62 20.12 27.94
N HIS A 408 -1.48 21.44 27.73
CA HIS A 408 -2.35 22.44 28.34
C HIS A 408 -3.81 22.28 27.93
N GLN A 409 -4.09 21.98 26.66
CA GLN A 409 -5.45 21.76 26.17
C GLN A 409 -6.08 20.50 26.78
N ARG A 410 -5.35 19.38 26.85
CA ARG A 410 -5.85 18.15 27.50
C ARG A 410 -6.01 18.29 29.01
N THR A 411 -5.14 19.04 29.68
CA THR A 411 -5.28 19.32 31.12
C THR A 411 -6.52 20.19 31.37
N SER A 412 -6.74 21.22 30.55
CA SER A 412 -7.91 22.10 30.65
C SER A 412 -9.23 21.38 30.31
N GLU A 413 -9.23 20.45 29.35
CA GLU A 413 -10.40 19.62 29.04
C GLU A 413 -10.69 18.62 30.17
N ASN A 414 -9.68 17.95 30.72
CA ASN A 414 -9.86 17.01 31.85
C ASN A 414 -10.35 17.70 33.12
N GLU A 415 -9.91 18.92 33.42
CA GLU A 415 -10.41 19.72 34.55
C GLU A 415 -11.88 20.14 34.35
N HIS A 416 -12.39 20.16 33.12
CA HIS A 416 -13.77 20.51 32.80
C HIS A 416 -14.74 19.32 32.85
N PHE A 417 -14.24 18.08 32.78
CA PHE A 417 -15.06 16.84 32.74
C PHE A 417 -15.08 16.02 34.03
N GLU A 418 -14.41 16.44 35.13
CA GLU A 418 -14.58 15.82 36.45
C GLU A 418 -15.95 16.17 37.07
N VAL A 419 -17.03 15.58 36.55
CA VAL A 419 -18.31 15.45 37.24
C VAL A 419 -18.25 14.17 38.10
N LYS A 420 -18.55 14.29 39.41
CA LYS A 420 -18.67 13.17 40.34
C LYS A 420 -19.72 12.16 39.83
N GLU A 421 -19.28 11.06 39.21
CA GLU A 421 -20.16 9.93 38.95
C GLU A 421 -20.38 9.13 40.25
N GLY A 422 -21.64 9.11 40.70
CA GLY A 422 -22.12 8.30 41.81
C GLY A 422 -22.31 6.81 41.44
N PHE A 423 -22.67 6.01 42.45
CA PHE A 423 -22.80 4.56 42.36
C PHE A 423 -23.74 4.09 41.23
N LEU A 424 -23.24 3.26 40.30
CA LEU A 424 -24.04 2.53 39.33
C LEU A 424 -23.70 1.02 39.30
N TYR A 425 -24.70 0.26 39.74
CA TYR A 425 -25.09 -1.14 39.50
C TYR A 425 -24.05 -2.28 39.42
N GLU A 426 -24.20 -3.21 40.38
CA GLU A 426 -23.60 -4.55 40.40
C GLU A 426 -24.19 -5.48 39.33
N ALA A 427 -23.35 -6.34 38.75
CA ALA A 427 -23.77 -7.41 37.86
C ALA A 427 -24.21 -8.64 38.69
N GLY A 428 -25.48 -9.04 38.55
CA GLY A 428 -26.06 -10.22 39.18
C GLY A 428 -25.47 -11.52 38.63
N ILE A 429 -25.07 -12.40 39.55
CA ILE A 429 -24.78 -13.82 39.32
C ILE A 429 -26.12 -14.56 39.49
N ALA A 430 -26.54 -15.32 38.47
CA ALA A 430 -27.61 -16.31 38.61
C ALA A 430 -26.97 -17.66 38.95
N ASP A 431 -27.62 -18.37 39.87
CA ASP A 431 -27.29 -19.74 40.32
C ASP A 431 -27.30 -20.79 39.20
#